data_AF-A0A8H6SWR3-F1
#
_entry.id   AF-A0A8H6SWR3-F1
#
_cell.length_a   1.000
_cell.length_b   1.000
_cell.length_c   1.000
_cell.angle_alpha   90.00
_cell.angle_beta   90.00
_cell.angle_gamma   90.00
#
_symmetry.space_group_name_H-M   'P 1'
#
loop_
_entity.id
_entity.type
_entity.pdbx_description
1 polymer ?
#
loop_
_entity_poly.entity_id
_entity_poly.type
_entity_poly.pdbx_seq_one_letter_code
_entity_poly.pdbx_strand_id
1 'polypeptide(L)'
;MASAEELDLIPEHPPHARAFEAFEHVLHQIKHTILASRHDWDKHEPKMWSLARETADHDLVAFDIKDDLVAIRTAQTAYGVIIFGKIRIRAIKLDAHEQLAPGAVEKDVHGKIKVEMKNGKVNDDLYGFIHVRIHDPPGDAEEDVKFHSIFTDEGKDKDGENNGFYRAIQPNSKPLEFFNDHRLGASFDMASSKKTQQKAQQPPQDLLTKWATRLVIGLLVVAIGSWLDAIKSRWYVFDPTFLHELAQDAIRSAPHENDTASMIQHIVANLTATYPSTQKQIKINPYYAEPSEWVFNNAGGAMGAMYLIHASITEYLIIFGTPLGTEGHTGLHTADDYFNILTGEQWAFRPGALEKERYTPGMVHHLPRGTAKQYKMHEGCFAMEYARGWIPLMMPFGLIDIFSSTLDLPTLYHTVRITGREMLGNLLIGKI
;
A
#
# COMPACT_ATOMS: atom_id res chain seq x y z
N MET A 1 10.67 0.28 7.72
CA MET A 1 11.66 1.26 8.22
C MET A 1 13.03 0.61 8.12
N ALA A 2 13.95 1.20 7.38
CA ALA A 2 15.32 0.68 7.24
C ALA A 2 16.08 0.84 8.56
N SER A 3 16.90 -0.15 8.91
CA SER A 3 17.81 -0.10 10.07
C SER A 3 19.23 0.29 9.64
N ALA A 4 20.04 0.80 10.56
CA ALA A 4 21.43 1.21 10.28
C ALA A 4 22.29 0.06 9.73
N GLU A 5 21.93 -1.19 10.03
CA GLU A 5 22.65 -2.41 9.64
C GLU A 5 22.32 -2.86 8.19
N GLU A 6 21.28 -2.30 7.58
CA GLU A 6 20.79 -2.68 6.24
C GLU A 6 21.12 -1.65 5.15
N LEU A 7 21.78 -0.54 5.50
CA LEU A 7 22.02 0.59 4.59
C LEU A 7 23.53 0.83 4.39
N ASP A 8 23.98 0.65 3.14
CA ASP A 8 25.31 1.11 2.71
C ASP A 8 25.29 2.63 2.54
N LEU A 9 25.61 3.34 3.62
CA LEU A 9 25.72 4.80 3.62
C LEU A 9 27.04 5.24 2.99
N ILE A 10 26.93 5.86 1.81
CA ILE A 10 28.05 6.50 1.10
C ILE A 10 28.70 7.55 2.05
N PRO A 11 30.03 7.76 2.05
CA PRO A 11 30.66 8.79 2.86
C PRO A 11 30.08 10.20 2.63
N GLU A 12 30.18 11.08 3.62
CA GLU A 12 29.72 12.47 3.52
C GLU A 12 30.35 13.18 2.33
N HIS A 13 29.52 13.82 1.50
CA HIS A 13 29.95 14.51 0.29
C HIS A 13 29.14 15.81 0.05
N PRO A 14 29.64 16.74 -0.79
CA PRO A 14 28.88 17.93 -1.17
C PRO A 14 27.52 17.57 -1.81
N PRO A 15 26.45 18.38 -1.61
CA PRO A 15 25.16 18.10 -2.21
C PRO A 15 25.19 18.21 -3.74
N HIS A 16 24.55 17.25 -4.41
CA HIS A 16 24.32 17.30 -5.86
C HIS A 16 22.97 17.97 -6.17
N ALA A 17 22.73 18.32 -7.45
CA ALA A 17 21.52 19.02 -7.90
C ALA A 17 20.22 18.41 -7.35
N ARG A 18 20.04 17.09 -7.50
CA ARG A 18 18.86 16.38 -6.98
C ARG A 18 18.66 16.51 -5.46
N ALA A 19 19.74 16.62 -4.68
CA ALA A 19 19.62 16.80 -3.24
C ALA A 19 19.16 18.22 -2.89
N PHE A 20 19.61 19.24 -3.62
CA PHE A 20 19.08 20.60 -3.46
C PHE A 20 17.59 20.63 -3.75
N GLU A 21 17.15 20.06 -4.87
CA GLU A 21 15.73 19.95 -5.23
C GLU A 21 14.90 19.24 -4.14
N ALA A 22 15.38 18.09 -3.68
CA ALA A 22 14.68 17.30 -2.66
C ALA A 22 14.56 18.02 -1.31
N PHE A 23 15.62 18.70 -0.86
CA PHE A 23 15.58 19.47 0.38
C PHE A 23 14.76 20.76 0.25
N GLU A 24 14.77 21.40 -0.92
CA GLU A 24 13.94 22.57 -1.20
C GLU A 24 12.45 22.20 -1.16
N HIS A 25 12.08 21.06 -1.75
CA HIS A 25 10.71 20.54 -1.73
C HIS A 25 10.14 20.39 -0.30
N VAL A 26 10.95 19.86 0.62
CA VAL A 26 10.53 19.66 2.02
C VAL A 26 10.92 20.81 2.96
N LEU A 27 11.46 21.91 2.46
CA LEU A 27 12.00 23.00 3.28
C LEU A 27 10.99 23.52 4.30
N HIS A 28 9.73 23.69 3.88
CA HIS A 28 8.65 24.11 4.78
C HIS A 28 8.43 23.12 5.94
N GLN A 29 8.46 21.81 5.67
CA GLN A 29 8.29 20.76 6.68
C GLN A 29 9.48 20.72 7.66
N ILE A 30 10.69 20.94 7.16
CA ILE A 30 11.90 21.04 7.98
C ILE A 30 11.77 22.22 8.95
N LYS A 31 11.49 23.43 8.44
CA LYS A 31 11.35 24.65 9.26
C LYS A 31 10.25 24.49 10.31
N HIS A 32 9.09 23.97 9.91
CA HIS A 32 7.99 23.69 10.83
C HIS A 32 8.40 22.69 11.93
N THR A 33 9.09 21.60 11.59
CA THR A 33 9.49 20.57 12.56
C THR A 33 10.55 21.07 13.53
N ILE A 34 11.47 21.93 13.09
CA ILE A 34 12.47 22.58 13.97
C ILE A 34 11.76 23.38 15.06
N LEU A 35 10.80 24.24 14.68
CA LEU A 35 10.06 25.06 15.64
C LEU A 35 9.17 24.22 16.56
N ALA A 36 8.48 23.23 16.00
CA ALA A 36 7.65 22.31 16.78
C ALA A 36 8.50 21.53 17.81
N SER A 37 9.66 21.01 17.40
CA SER A 37 10.59 20.31 18.29
C SER A 37 11.11 21.23 19.39
N ARG A 38 11.50 22.46 19.06
CA ARG A 38 11.92 23.46 20.04
C ARG A 38 10.85 23.68 21.11
N HIS A 39 9.63 24.03 20.71
CA HIS A 39 8.55 24.33 21.64
C HIS A 39 8.09 23.14 22.46
N ASP A 40 8.24 21.93 21.94
CA ASP A 40 7.88 20.71 22.64
C ASP A 40 8.93 20.36 23.70
N TRP A 41 10.21 20.33 23.32
CA TRP A 41 11.31 20.08 24.24
C TRP A 41 11.49 21.17 25.29
N ASP A 42 11.19 22.44 24.99
CA ASP A 42 11.19 23.53 25.98
C ASP A 42 10.25 23.25 27.17
N LYS A 43 9.23 22.39 26.99
CA LYS A 43 8.32 21.97 28.07
C LYS A 43 8.83 20.78 28.88
N HIS A 44 9.68 19.94 28.29
CA HIS A 44 10.02 18.61 28.81
C HIS A 44 11.49 18.48 29.23
N GLU A 45 12.42 18.95 28.41
CA GLU A 45 13.86 18.98 28.70
C GLU A 45 14.48 20.21 27.98
N PRO A 46 14.47 21.39 28.64
CA PRO A 46 14.95 22.65 28.05
C PRO A 46 16.42 22.64 27.62
N LYS A 47 17.21 21.65 28.05
CA LYS A 47 18.61 21.51 27.62
C LYS A 47 18.73 21.19 26.13
N MET A 48 17.73 20.53 25.53
CA MET A 48 17.77 20.05 24.14
C MET A 48 18.07 21.17 23.12
N TRP A 49 17.41 22.32 23.28
CA TRP A 49 17.56 23.49 22.41
C TRP A 49 18.32 24.64 23.08
N SER A 50 19.11 24.34 24.12
CA SER A 50 19.81 25.34 24.93
C SER A 50 20.72 26.27 24.11
N LEU A 51 21.34 25.76 23.04
CA LEU A 51 22.16 26.53 22.09
C LEU A 51 21.36 27.56 21.26
N ALA A 52 20.03 27.39 21.13
CA ALA A 52 19.13 28.32 20.45
C ALA A 52 18.23 29.10 21.42
N ARG A 53 18.47 29.01 22.73
CA ARG A 53 17.57 29.58 23.74
C ARG A 53 17.28 31.06 23.53
N GLU A 54 18.29 31.81 23.08
CA GLU A 54 18.18 33.24 22.82
C GLU A 54 17.98 33.62 21.35
N THR A 55 17.96 32.62 20.47
CA THR A 55 17.67 32.83 19.06
C THR A 55 16.17 32.94 18.88
N ALA A 56 15.68 34.00 18.22
CA ALA A 56 14.27 34.10 17.86
C ALA A 56 13.90 33.04 16.83
N ASP A 57 12.66 32.54 16.84
CA ASP A 57 12.21 31.47 15.93
C ASP A 57 12.43 31.83 14.45
N HIS A 58 12.15 33.08 14.07
CA HIS A 58 12.35 33.54 12.70
C HIS A 58 13.84 33.52 12.28
N ASP A 59 14.77 33.79 13.20
CA ASP A 59 16.21 33.75 12.95
C ASP A 59 16.71 32.28 12.91
N LEU A 60 16.12 31.38 13.71
CA LEU A 60 16.45 29.95 13.76
C LEU A 60 16.17 29.23 12.42
N VAL A 61 15.10 29.64 11.72
CA VAL A 61 14.69 29.04 10.44
C VAL A 61 14.97 29.93 9.22
N ALA A 62 15.83 30.94 9.37
CA ALA A 62 16.20 31.88 8.30
C ALA A 62 17.16 31.31 7.23
N PHE A 63 17.50 30.02 7.29
CA PHE A 63 18.40 29.36 6.34
C PHE A 63 17.74 29.10 4.97
N ASP A 64 18.59 28.99 3.95
CA ASP A 64 18.25 28.66 2.56
C ASP A 64 19.01 27.40 2.12
N ILE A 65 18.36 26.47 1.41
CA ILE A 65 18.96 25.18 1.08
C ILE A 65 20.14 25.33 0.13
N LYS A 66 20.11 26.28 -0.80
CA LYS A 66 21.19 26.49 -1.77
C LYS A 66 22.49 26.89 -1.10
N ASP A 67 22.41 27.72 -0.06
CA ASP A 67 23.60 28.25 0.60
C ASP A 67 23.97 27.49 1.89
N ASP A 68 23.00 26.89 2.59
CA ASP A 68 23.17 26.33 3.94
C ASP A 68 23.09 24.80 4.03
N LEU A 69 22.69 24.07 2.97
CA LEU A 69 22.91 22.63 2.91
C LEU A 69 24.39 22.38 2.55
N VAL A 70 25.21 22.07 3.56
CA VAL A 70 26.68 22.03 3.38
C VAL A 70 27.18 20.64 2.97
N ALA A 71 26.49 19.59 3.39
CA ALA A 71 26.88 18.22 3.11
C ALA A 71 25.68 17.29 3.16
N ILE A 72 25.78 16.20 2.41
CA ILE A 72 24.80 15.11 2.43
C ILE A 72 25.46 13.75 2.60
N ARG A 73 24.65 12.79 3.01
CA ARG A 73 24.97 11.37 3.03
C ARG A 73 23.79 10.58 2.49
N THR A 74 24.03 9.66 1.57
CA THR A 74 22.95 8.93 0.89
C THR A 74 23.07 7.43 1.11
N ALA A 75 21.92 6.75 1.13
CA ALA A 75 21.82 5.30 1.05
C ALA A 75 20.74 4.90 0.06
N GLN A 76 21.08 3.97 -0.84
CA GLN A 76 20.15 3.38 -1.78
C GLN A 76 19.29 2.32 -1.07
N THR A 77 18.00 2.29 -1.41
CA THR A 77 17.05 1.28 -0.92
C THR A 77 16.21 0.74 -2.07
N ALA A 78 15.49 -0.36 -1.86
CA ALA A 78 14.55 -0.90 -2.85
C ALA A 78 13.38 0.05 -3.19
N TYR A 79 13.14 1.08 -2.37
CA TYR A 79 12.01 2.00 -2.48
C TYR A 79 12.43 3.46 -2.66
N GLY A 80 13.70 3.71 -3.01
CA GLY A 80 14.23 5.06 -3.23
C GLY A 80 15.55 5.32 -2.50
N VAL A 81 15.91 6.59 -2.41
CA VAL A 81 17.14 7.07 -1.77
C VAL A 81 16.79 7.71 -0.42
N ILE A 82 17.44 7.26 0.64
CA ILE A 82 17.44 7.98 1.92
C ILE A 82 18.56 9.01 1.85
N ILE A 83 18.24 10.25 2.14
CA ILE A 83 19.21 11.37 2.13
C ILE A 83 19.25 11.99 3.52
N PHE A 84 20.44 12.05 4.10
CA PHE A 84 20.76 12.80 5.30
C PHE A 84 21.42 14.11 4.89
N GLY A 85 20.97 15.23 5.42
CA GLY A 85 21.51 16.55 5.12
C GLY A 85 22.00 17.26 6.37
N LYS A 86 23.14 17.92 6.27
CA LYS A 86 23.71 18.81 7.28
C LYS A 86 23.36 20.25 6.89
N ILE A 87 22.44 20.86 7.61
CA ILE A 87 21.97 22.23 7.35
C ILE A 87 22.56 23.18 8.37
N ARG A 88 23.25 24.22 7.90
CA ARG A 88 23.87 25.26 8.73
C ARG A 88 22.83 26.24 9.25
N ILE A 89 22.92 26.56 10.54
CA ILE A 89 22.07 27.56 11.19
C ILE A 89 22.92 28.80 11.48
N ARG A 90 22.85 29.79 10.59
CA ARG A 90 23.68 31.01 10.67
C ARG A 90 23.48 31.81 11.96
N ALA A 91 22.30 31.72 12.56
CA ALA A 91 21.96 32.39 13.82
C ALA A 91 22.65 31.78 15.05
N ILE A 92 23.31 30.63 14.90
CA ILE A 92 23.98 29.93 16.00
C ILE A 92 25.46 29.79 15.67
N LYS A 93 26.28 30.52 16.42
CA LYS A 93 27.73 30.40 16.36
C LYS A 93 28.22 29.51 17.51
N LEU A 94 29.07 28.55 17.18
CA LEU A 94 29.78 27.70 18.12
C LEU A 94 31.22 28.20 18.21
N ASP A 95 31.66 28.60 19.39
CA ASP A 95 33.05 28.93 19.66
C ASP A 95 33.94 27.70 19.78
N ALA A 96 35.21 27.84 19.37
CA ALA A 96 36.21 26.77 19.38
C ALA A 96 36.59 26.28 20.80
N HIS A 97 36.14 26.99 21.83
CA HIS A 97 36.17 26.56 23.21
C HIS A 97 34.76 26.75 23.76
N GLU A 98 34.19 25.68 24.33
CA GLU A 98 32.87 25.66 24.98
C GLU A 98 32.42 27.00 25.60
N GLN A 99 31.21 27.42 25.19
CA GLN A 99 30.33 28.43 25.80
C GLN A 99 30.65 29.91 25.51
N LEU A 100 30.12 30.43 24.40
CA LEU A 100 29.87 31.86 24.25
C LEU A 100 28.47 32.21 24.74
N ALA A 101 28.45 33.28 25.53
CA ALA A 101 27.27 33.84 26.16
C ALA A 101 26.20 34.28 25.13
N PRO A 102 24.93 34.29 25.57
CA PRO A 102 23.87 35.15 25.05
C PRO A 102 24.26 36.36 24.17
N GLY A 103 24.01 36.31 22.84
CA GLY A 103 23.93 37.52 21.99
C GLY A 103 25.01 37.82 20.92
N ALA A 104 25.85 36.87 20.47
CA ALA A 104 26.96 37.16 19.53
C ALA A 104 26.63 37.05 18.01
N VAL A 105 25.47 37.54 17.56
CA VAL A 105 25.11 37.56 16.12
C VAL A 105 25.29 38.98 15.56
N GLU A 106 26.43 39.24 14.91
CA GLU A 106 26.67 40.51 14.21
C GLU A 106 25.84 40.53 12.91
N LYS A 107 24.90 41.47 12.77
CA LYS A 107 24.10 41.67 11.54
C LYS A 107 24.75 42.78 10.70
N ASP A 108 24.74 42.63 9.38
CA ASP A 108 25.20 43.65 8.45
C ASP A 108 24.20 44.82 8.34
N VAL A 109 24.54 45.82 7.52
CA VAL A 109 23.71 47.02 7.28
C VAL A 109 22.32 46.72 6.71
N HIS A 110 22.08 45.50 6.20
CA HIS A 110 20.82 45.04 5.64
C HIS A 110 20.11 44.03 6.55
N GLY A 111 20.58 43.84 7.78
CA GLY A 111 20.00 42.91 8.73
C GLY A 111 20.32 41.44 8.45
N LYS A 112 21.20 41.13 7.50
CA LYS A 112 21.68 39.76 7.27
C LYS A 112 22.79 39.43 8.27
N ILE A 113 22.79 38.19 8.75
CA ILE A 113 23.82 37.71 9.68
C ILE A 113 25.17 37.74 8.95
N LYS A 114 26.14 38.45 9.52
CA LYS A 114 27.50 38.56 8.97
C LYS A 114 28.19 37.21 9.04
N VAL A 115 28.57 36.70 7.88
CA VAL A 115 29.16 35.37 7.71
C VAL A 115 30.66 35.46 7.82
N GLU A 116 31.26 34.66 8.70
CA GLU A 116 32.72 34.62 8.83
C GLU A 116 33.34 33.74 7.73
N MET A 117 34.33 34.29 7.05
CA MET A 117 35.01 33.63 5.94
C MET A 117 36.40 33.15 6.37
N LYS A 118 36.75 31.91 6.03
CA LYS A 118 38.09 31.33 6.14
C LYS A 118 38.51 30.84 4.77
N ASN A 119 39.62 31.38 4.24
CA ASN A 119 40.12 31.06 2.89
C ASN A 119 39.10 31.27 1.76
N GLY A 120 38.26 32.31 1.86
CA GLY A 120 37.26 32.64 0.83
C GLY A 120 36.01 31.74 0.84
N LYS A 121 35.87 30.86 1.84
CA LYS A 121 34.65 30.06 2.11
C LYS A 121 34.12 30.38 3.49
N VAL A 122 32.84 30.09 3.74
CA VAL A 122 32.26 30.19 5.08
C VAL A 122 33.04 29.31 6.04
N ASN A 123 33.36 29.84 7.23
CA ASN A 123 34.03 29.08 8.28
C ASN A 123 33.01 28.20 9.01
N ASP A 124 32.66 27.06 8.41
CA ASP A 124 31.65 26.13 8.92
C ASP A 124 31.93 25.61 10.34
N ASP A 125 33.19 25.59 10.76
CA ASP A 125 33.60 25.20 12.11
C ASP A 125 33.02 26.10 13.22
N LEU A 126 32.57 27.30 12.86
CA LEU A 126 32.01 28.28 13.79
C LEU A 126 30.49 28.24 13.90
N TYR A 127 29.80 27.35 13.20
CA TYR A 127 28.33 27.36 13.15
C TYR A 127 27.71 26.08 13.72
N GLY A 128 26.47 26.22 14.19
CA GLY A 128 25.62 25.09 14.54
C GLY A 128 24.93 24.48 13.32
N PHE A 129 24.71 23.17 13.36
CA PHE A 129 24.06 22.42 12.29
C PHE A 129 22.87 21.63 12.79
N ILE A 130 21.86 21.48 11.95
CA ILE A 130 20.76 20.53 12.16
C ILE A 130 20.93 19.41 11.13
N HIS A 131 20.92 18.17 11.60
CA HIS A 131 20.90 17.02 10.71
C HIS A 131 19.46 16.62 10.42
N VAL A 132 19.14 16.46 9.15
CA VAL A 132 17.80 16.18 8.66
C VAL A 132 17.83 14.91 7.82
N ARG A 133 16.79 14.08 7.94
CA ARG A 133 16.60 12.92 7.10
C ARG A 133 15.35 13.06 6.24
N ILE A 134 15.50 12.78 4.96
CA ILE A 134 14.42 12.74 3.97
C ILE A 134 14.48 11.41 3.19
N HIS A 135 13.41 11.12 2.46
CA HIS A 135 13.29 9.97 1.57
C HIS A 135 12.81 10.42 0.18
N ASP A 136 13.61 10.14 -0.84
CA ASP A 136 13.35 10.43 -2.25
C ASP A 136 12.99 9.11 -2.98
N PRO A 137 11.70 8.84 -3.24
CA PRO A 137 11.26 7.59 -3.88
C PRO A 137 11.63 7.50 -5.37
N PRO A 138 11.59 6.29 -5.98
CA PRO A 138 11.95 6.11 -7.39
C PRO A 138 10.87 6.69 -8.31
N GLY A 139 11.23 7.68 -9.11
CA GLY A 139 10.39 8.28 -10.15
C GLY A 139 10.87 9.68 -10.53
N ASP A 140 10.52 10.13 -11.74
CA ASP A 140 10.82 11.50 -12.22
C ASP A 140 9.89 12.57 -11.59
N ALA A 141 8.98 12.16 -10.70
CA ALA A 141 8.07 13.08 -10.03
C ALA A 141 8.77 13.72 -8.81
N GLU A 142 9.07 15.02 -8.91
CA GLU A 142 9.56 15.84 -7.79
C GLU A 142 8.56 15.93 -6.61
N GLU A 143 7.30 15.54 -6.83
CA GLU A 143 6.20 15.68 -5.86
C GLU A 143 6.16 14.62 -4.74
N ASP A 144 7.05 13.63 -4.77
CA ASP A 144 6.99 12.48 -3.84
C ASP A 144 8.05 12.49 -2.71
N VAL A 145 8.88 13.53 -2.60
CA VAL A 145 9.93 13.61 -1.56
C VAL A 145 9.30 13.77 -0.17
N LYS A 146 9.67 12.90 0.77
CA LYS A 146 9.11 12.87 2.14
C LYS A 146 10.13 13.27 3.19
N PHE A 147 9.80 14.28 3.99
CA PHE A 147 10.51 14.55 5.24
C PHE A 147 10.31 13.39 6.23
N HIS A 148 11.37 13.00 6.94
CA HIS A 148 11.30 11.93 7.93
C HIS A 148 11.51 12.44 9.35
N SER A 149 12.69 13.02 9.65
CA SER A 149 13.03 13.43 11.02
C SER A 149 14.20 14.42 11.05
N ILE A 150 14.30 15.15 12.16
CA ILE A 150 15.53 15.86 12.55
C ILE A 150 16.29 15.04 13.59
N PHE A 151 17.60 15.25 13.69
CA PHE A 151 18.44 14.57 14.68
C PHE A 151 18.47 15.33 16.00
N THR A 152 18.29 14.61 17.10
CA THR A 152 18.55 15.05 18.47
C THR A 152 19.49 14.05 19.12
N ASP A 153 20.51 14.55 19.83
CA ASP A 153 21.52 13.72 20.48
C ASP A 153 21.30 13.72 22.00
N GLU A 154 21.34 12.52 22.59
CA GLU A 154 21.19 12.29 24.02
C GLU A 154 22.32 11.39 24.50
N GLY A 155 23.05 11.80 25.53
CA GLY A 155 24.15 11.01 26.07
C GLY A 155 24.42 11.26 27.54
N LYS A 156 25.37 10.53 28.12
CA LYS A 156 25.81 10.72 29.51
C LYS A 156 27.08 11.55 29.53
N ASP A 157 27.14 12.55 30.40
CA ASP A 157 28.38 13.28 30.64
C ASP A 157 29.45 12.32 31.20
N LYS A 158 30.71 12.59 30.85
CA LYS A 158 31.87 11.74 31.21
C LYS A 158 32.10 11.65 32.72
N ASP A 159 31.45 12.51 33.50
CA ASP A 159 31.69 12.68 34.93
C ASP A 159 30.60 12.07 35.82
N GLY A 160 29.92 11.00 35.41
CA GLY A 160 29.22 10.07 36.31
C GLY A 160 28.10 10.62 37.23
N GLU A 161 27.81 11.91 37.22
CA GLU A 161 26.65 12.52 37.84
C GLU A 161 25.46 12.49 36.87
N ASN A 162 24.25 12.36 37.43
CA ASN A 162 22.99 12.05 36.77
C ASN A 162 22.45 13.12 35.76
N ASN A 163 23.30 13.88 35.08
CA ASN A 163 22.90 14.78 34.01
C ASN A 163 23.39 14.22 32.67
N GLY A 164 22.47 13.70 31.86
CA GLY A 164 22.75 13.52 30.45
C GLY A 164 22.84 14.87 29.72
N PHE A 165 23.54 14.89 28.60
CA PHE A 165 23.47 16.01 27.65
C PHE A 165 22.34 15.76 26.65
N TYR A 166 21.64 16.83 26.28
CA TYR A 166 20.59 16.85 25.27
C TYR A 166 20.94 17.95 24.27
N ARG A 167 20.97 17.63 22.98
CA ARG A 167 21.42 18.58 21.96
C ARG A 167 20.73 18.36 20.61
N ALA A 168 19.98 19.37 20.16
CA ALA A 168 19.42 19.41 18.81
C ALA A 168 20.41 20.00 17.77
N ILE A 169 21.26 20.96 18.18
CA ILE A 169 22.19 21.66 17.29
C ILE A 169 23.59 21.07 17.41
N GLN A 170 24.11 20.55 16.32
CA GLN A 170 25.36 19.81 16.24
C GLN A 170 26.55 20.70 15.82
N PRO A 171 27.77 20.41 16.28
CA PRO A 171 28.98 21.02 15.71
C PRO A 171 29.29 20.46 14.31
N ASN A 172 30.07 21.18 13.52
CA ASN A 172 30.50 20.73 12.19
C ASN A 172 31.17 19.33 12.22
N SER A 173 31.91 19.06 13.29
CA SER A 173 32.63 17.81 13.53
C SER A 173 31.72 16.60 13.81
N LYS A 174 30.43 16.81 14.09
CA LYS A 174 29.48 15.70 14.24
C LYS A 174 29.21 15.08 12.86
N PRO A 175 29.52 13.80 12.65
CA PRO A 175 29.27 13.15 11.36
C PRO A 175 27.76 13.01 11.09
N LEU A 176 27.39 13.00 9.80
CA LEU A 176 26.06 12.56 9.37
C LEU A 176 25.93 11.03 9.52
N GLU A 177 25.51 10.61 10.71
CA GLU A 177 25.22 9.21 11.05
C GLU A 177 23.75 8.87 10.81
N PHE A 178 23.45 7.57 10.82
CA PHE A 178 22.07 7.10 10.72
C PHE A 178 21.27 7.45 11.99
N PHE A 179 20.07 8.00 11.83
CA PHE A 179 19.11 8.21 12.92
C PHE A 179 17.65 7.97 12.51
N ASN A 180 16.84 7.57 13.49
CA ASN A 180 15.38 7.37 13.41
C ASN A 180 14.70 8.23 14.49
N ASP A 181 13.47 8.67 14.24
CA ASP A 181 12.72 9.51 15.19
C ASP A 181 12.44 8.77 16.51
N HIS A 182 12.90 9.34 17.63
CA HIS A 182 12.41 9.04 18.98
C HIS A 182 11.49 10.18 19.38
N ARG A 183 10.21 10.12 19.00
CA ARG A 183 9.20 11.03 19.56
C ARG A 183 8.64 10.48 20.86
N LEU A 184 8.60 11.38 21.84
CA LEU A 184 7.48 11.62 22.75
C LEU A 184 6.65 10.39 23.16
N GLY A 185 6.93 9.93 24.38
CA GLY A 185 5.91 9.35 25.27
C GLY A 185 5.80 7.84 25.28
N ALA A 186 6.55 7.18 26.18
CA ALA A 186 5.99 6.18 27.10
C ALA A 186 7.02 5.76 28.17
N SER A 187 6.63 6.01 29.43
CA SER A 187 6.92 5.25 30.64
C SER A 187 8.36 4.91 31.02
N PHE A 188 8.77 5.56 32.11
CA PHE A 188 9.58 4.97 33.19
C PHE A 188 9.40 3.46 33.34
N ASP A 189 10.50 2.72 33.30
CA ASP A 189 10.73 1.60 34.21
C ASP A 189 12.04 1.87 34.96
N MET A 190 11.91 2.50 36.14
CA MET A 190 12.94 2.42 37.17
C MET A 190 12.82 1.07 37.86
N ALA A 191 13.82 0.22 37.66
CA ALA A 191 14.59 -0.44 38.72
C ALA A 191 15.14 -1.78 38.22
N SER A 192 16.44 -1.80 37.87
CA SER A 192 17.28 -2.83 38.46
C SER A 192 18.73 -2.35 38.47
N SER A 193 19.15 -2.02 39.68
CA SER A 193 20.51 -2.16 40.22
C SER A 193 21.48 -2.95 39.33
N LYS A 194 22.68 -2.38 39.18
CA LYS A 194 23.90 -3.08 38.77
C LYS A 194 24.07 -4.36 39.60
N LYS A 195 23.62 -5.48 39.06
CA LYS A 195 24.26 -6.77 39.30
C LYS A 195 24.99 -7.12 38.03
N THR A 196 26.29 -7.35 38.19
CA THR A 196 27.18 -8.04 37.28
C THR A 196 26.49 -9.32 36.80
N GLN A 197 25.74 -9.23 35.71
CA GLN A 197 25.41 -10.36 34.89
C GLN A 197 26.32 -10.23 33.68
N GLN A 198 27.23 -11.18 33.55
CA GLN A 198 27.64 -11.64 32.23
C GLN A 198 26.37 -11.75 31.41
N LYS A 199 26.13 -10.77 30.54
CA LYS A 199 25.10 -10.89 29.53
C LYS A 199 25.65 -12.01 28.67
N ALA A 200 25.09 -13.22 28.84
CA ALA A 200 25.26 -14.27 27.87
C ALA A 200 25.11 -13.58 26.52
N GLN A 201 26.16 -13.64 25.69
CA GLN A 201 26.01 -13.39 24.29
C GLN A 201 24.82 -14.26 23.88
N GLN A 202 23.65 -13.64 23.68
CA GLN A 202 22.64 -14.30 22.88
C GLN A 202 23.39 -14.57 21.59
N PRO A 203 23.55 -15.85 21.22
CA PRO A 203 24.25 -16.16 19.99
C PRO A 203 23.59 -15.31 18.90
N PRO A 204 24.37 -14.77 17.95
CA PRO A 204 23.77 -14.08 16.82
C PRO A 204 22.66 -15.01 16.35
N GLN A 205 21.40 -14.57 16.34
CA GLN A 205 20.36 -15.41 15.75
C GLN A 205 20.83 -15.62 14.32
N ASP A 206 21.36 -16.82 14.11
CA ASP A 206 22.11 -17.18 12.94
C ASP A 206 21.26 -16.76 11.74
N LEU A 207 21.85 -16.13 10.72
CA LEU A 207 21.10 -15.76 9.51
C LEU A 207 20.33 -16.99 9.01
N LEU A 208 20.89 -18.18 9.21
CA LEU A 208 20.25 -19.49 9.06
C LEU A 208 18.97 -19.65 9.88
N THR A 209 18.93 -19.32 11.17
CA THR A 209 17.73 -19.38 12.02
C THR A 209 16.65 -18.40 11.57
N LYS A 210 17.01 -17.18 11.13
CA LYS A 210 16.05 -16.21 10.58
C LYS A 210 15.43 -16.69 9.27
N TRP A 211 16.25 -17.18 8.34
CA TRP A 211 15.78 -17.75 7.08
C TRP A 211 15.03 -19.06 7.27
N ALA A 212 15.45 -19.91 8.20
CA ALA A 212 14.73 -21.12 8.59
C ALA A 212 13.36 -20.76 9.18
N THR A 213 13.26 -19.73 10.02
CA THR A 213 11.97 -19.28 10.56
C THR A 213 11.04 -18.77 9.46
N ARG A 214 11.56 -17.96 8.52
CA ARG A 214 10.80 -17.49 7.35
C ARG A 214 10.37 -18.65 6.45
N LEU A 215 11.24 -19.63 6.24
CA LEU A 215 10.93 -20.84 5.48
C LEU A 215 9.85 -21.66 6.18
N VAL A 216 9.93 -21.84 7.50
CA VAL A 216 8.88 -22.51 8.28
C VAL A 216 7.55 -21.77 8.18
N ILE A 217 7.55 -20.44 8.33
CA ILE A 217 6.32 -19.63 8.15
C ILE A 217 5.78 -19.78 6.73
N GLY A 218 6.64 -19.70 5.71
CA GLY A 218 6.25 -19.90 4.31
C GLY A 218 5.65 -21.29 4.07
N LEU A 219 6.28 -22.34 4.60
CA LEU A 219 5.77 -23.71 4.53
C LEU A 219 4.44 -23.87 5.28
N LEU A 220 4.27 -23.21 6.43
CA LEU A 220 3.01 -23.20 7.17
C LEU A 220 1.90 -22.51 6.37
N VAL A 221 2.19 -21.36 5.74
CA VAL A 221 1.23 -20.66 4.88
C VAL A 221 0.83 -21.54 3.69
N VAL A 222 1.80 -22.18 3.03
CA VAL A 222 1.53 -23.12 1.94
C VAL A 222 0.71 -24.31 2.43
N ALA A 223 1.07 -24.91 3.57
CA ALA A 223 0.35 -26.06 4.13
C ALA A 223 -1.09 -25.71 4.51
N ILE A 224 -1.29 -24.57 5.18
CA ILE A 224 -2.63 -24.07 5.53
C ILE A 224 -3.43 -23.76 4.26
N GLY A 225 -2.82 -23.09 3.29
CA GLY A 225 -3.45 -22.77 2.01
C GLY A 225 -3.85 -24.03 1.23
N SER A 226 -2.97 -25.02 1.15
CA SER A 226 -3.26 -26.33 0.53
C SER A 226 -4.36 -27.09 1.28
N TRP A 227 -4.36 -27.04 2.61
CA TRP A 227 -5.40 -27.67 3.42
C TRP A 227 -6.76 -26.99 3.22
N LEU A 228 -6.82 -25.66 3.29
CA LEU A 228 -8.03 -24.89 2.99
C LEU A 228 -8.55 -25.21 1.59
N ASP A 229 -7.66 -25.20 0.59
CA ASP A 229 -8.00 -25.51 -0.79
C ASP A 229 -8.52 -26.95 -0.98
N ALA A 230 -8.06 -27.91 -0.18
CA ALA A 230 -8.55 -29.29 -0.22
C ALA A 230 -9.96 -29.46 0.40
N ILE A 231 -10.39 -28.56 1.28
CA ILE A 231 -11.69 -28.66 1.95
C ILE A 231 -12.75 -27.71 1.38
N LYS A 232 -12.40 -26.84 0.42
CA LYS A 232 -13.29 -25.80 -0.11
C LYS A 232 -14.63 -26.33 -0.65
N SER A 233 -14.63 -27.54 -1.22
CA SER A 233 -15.82 -28.14 -1.80
C SER A 233 -16.93 -28.45 -0.79
N ARG A 234 -16.61 -28.47 0.51
CA ARG A 234 -17.60 -28.64 1.60
C ARG A 234 -18.59 -27.48 1.69
N TRP A 235 -18.23 -26.33 1.16
CA TRP A 235 -19.07 -25.15 1.16
C TRP A 235 -19.79 -24.94 -0.17
N TYR A 236 -19.58 -25.81 -1.17
CA TYR A 236 -20.30 -25.70 -2.43
C TYR A 236 -21.75 -26.12 -2.24
N VAL A 237 -22.66 -25.25 -2.66
CA VAL A 237 -24.10 -25.53 -2.65
C VAL A 237 -24.62 -25.73 -4.06
N PHE A 238 -24.11 -24.98 -5.03
CA PHE A 238 -24.54 -25.16 -6.41
C PHE A 238 -23.87 -26.38 -7.04
N ASP A 239 -24.67 -27.13 -7.80
CA ASP A 239 -24.17 -28.20 -8.66
C ASP A 239 -24.08 -27.70 -10.11
N PRO A 240 -22.93 -27.84 -10.80
CA PRO A 240 -22.78 -27.38 -12.17
C PRO A 240 -23.75 -28.05 -13.15
N THR A 241 -24.08 -29.32 -12.95
CA THR A 241 -25.01 -30.04 -13.83
C THR A 241 -26.42 -29.50 -13.67
N PHE A 242 -26.89 -29.32 -12.43
CA PHE A 242 -28.16 -28.65 -12.15
C PHE A 242 -28.24 -27.25 -12.77
N LEU A 243 -27.18 -26.43 -12.64
CA LEU A 243 -27.16 -25.09 -13.23
C LEU A 243 -27.20 -25.14 -14.76
N HIS A 244 -26.53 -26.10 -15.37
CA HIS A 244 -26.57 -26.30 -16.82
C HIS A 244 -27.99 -26.69 -17.31
N GLU A 245 -28.63 -27.65 -16.63
CA GLU A 245 -30.00 -28.06 -16.91
C GLU A 245 -30.98 -26.89 -16.72
N LEU A 246 -30.80 -26.08 -15.67
CA LEU A 246 -31.61 -24.88 -15.44
C LEU A 246 -31.45 -23.85 -16.56
N ALA A 247 -30.22 -23.64 -17.07
CA ALA A 247 -29.98 -22.73 -18.18
C ALA A 247 -30.69 -23.21 -19.45
N GLN A 248 -30.60 -24.50 -19.77
CA GLN A 248 -31.31 -25.11 -20.89
C GLN A 248 -32.82 -25.02 -20.73
N ASP A 249 -33.33 -25.22 -19.52
CA ASP A 249 -34.75 -25.08 -19.22
C ASP A 249 -35.24 -23.64 -19.42
N ALA A 250 -34.48 -22.65 -18.93
CA ALA A 250 -34.78 -21.24 -19.14
C ALA A 250 -34.86 -20.88 -20.63
N ILE A 251 -33.94 -21.40 -21.46
CA ILE A 251 -33.96 -21.20 -22.91
C ILE A 251 -35.22 -21.80 -23.54
N ARG A 252 -35.60 -23.03 -23.14
CA ARG A 252 -36.82 -23.70 -23.66
C ARG A 252 -38.11 -23.02 -23.22
N SER A 253 -38.13 -22.43 -22.02
CA SER A 253 -39.29 -21.73 -21.46
C SER A 253 -39.41 -20.27 -21.91
N ALA A 254 -38.42 -19.73 -22.62
CA ALA A 254 -38.45 -18.36 -23.12
C ALA A 254 -39.61 -18.17 -24.13
N PRO A 255 -40.45 -17.12 -23.98
CA PRO A 255 -41.58 -16.87 -24.90
C PRO A 255 -41.15 -16.57 -26.33
N HIS A 256 -39.97 -15.96 -26.49
CA HIS A 256 -39.40 -15.56 -27.77
C HIS A 256 -37.93 -15.96 -27.84
N GLU A 257 -37.43 -16.15 -29.06
CA GLU A 257 -36.02 -16.42 -29.29
C GLU A 257 -35.17 -15.25 -28.78
N ASN A 258 -34.09 -15.56 -28.06
CA ASN A 258 -33.19 -14.59 -27.43
C ASN A 258 -33.85 -13.63 -26.42
N ASP A 259 -34.96 -14.01 -25.79
CA ASP A 259 -35.55 -13.24 -24.68
C ASP A 259 -34.78 -13.47 -23.37
N THR A 260 -33.62 -12.81 -23.27
CA THR A 260 -32.73 -12.91 -22.11
C THR A 260 -33.42 -12.51 -20.80
N ALA A 261 -34.32 -11.51 -20.82
CA ALA A 261 -35.00 -11.05 -19.62
C ALA A 261 -35.90 -12.13 -19.02
N SER A 262 -36.70 -12.80 -19.86
CA SER A 262 -37.53 -13.94 -19.44
C SER A 262 -36.69 -15.12 -18.95
N MET A 263 -35.54 -15.39 -19.60
CA MET A 263 -34.62 -16.45 -19.14
C MET A 263 -34.06 -16.15 -17.75
N ILE A 264 -33.62 -14.91 -17.49
CA ILE A 264 -33.10 -14.50 -16.18
C ILE A 264 -34.18 -14.63 -15.11
N GLN A 265 -35.41 -14.18 -15.41
CA GLN A 265 -36.55 -14.33 -14.50
C GLN A 265 -36.78 -15.81 -14.14
N HIS A 266 -36.79 -16.70 -15.15
CA HIS A 266 -37.00 -18.14 -14.94
C HIS A 266 -35.91 -18.75 -14.06
N ILE A 267 -34.65 -18.40 -14.30
CA ILE A 267 -33.49 -18.84 -13.51
C ILE A 267 -33.64 -18.39 -12.07
N VAL A 268 -33.83 -17.09 -11.82
CA VAL A 268 -33.91 -16.53 -10.47
C VAL A 268 -35.12 -17.11 -9.71
N ALA A 269 -36.26 -17.29 -10.36
CA ALA A 269 -37.44 -17.89 -9.76
C ALA A 269 -37.21 -19.35 -9.34
N ASN A 270 -36.63 -20.18 -10.21
CA ASN A 270 -36.31 -21.57 -9.92
C ASN A 270 -35.26 -21.71 -8.81
N LEU A 271 -34.22 -20.87 -8.83
CA LEU A 271 -33.20 -20.85 -7.76
C LEU A 271 -33.82 -20.45 -6.42
N THR A 272 -34.69 -19.45 -6.41
CA THR A 272 -35.40 -19.00 -5.19
C THR A 272 -36.32 -20.11 -4.65
N ALA A 273 -36.97 -20.87 -5.53
CA ALA A 273 -37.82 -22.00 -5.14
C ALA A 273 -37.01 -23.20 -4.62
N THR A 274 -35.85 -23.48 -5.25
CA THR A 274 -34.95 -24.58 -4.87
C THR A 274 -34.21 -24.28 -3.56
N TYR A 275 -33.81 -23.03 -3.37
CA TYR A 275 -33.05 -22.54 -2.21
C TYR A 275 -33.83 -21.44 -1.49
N PRO A 276 -34.95 -21.77 -0.83
CA PRO A 276 -35.74 -20.77 -0.12
C PRO A 276 -34.94 -20.19 1.07
N SER A 277 -35.08 -18.88 1.28
CA SER A 277 -34.35 -18.14 2.33
C SER A 277 -34.56 -18.69 3.75
N THR A 278 -35.67 -19.39 3.99
CA THR A 278 -35.99 -20.06 5.26
C THR A 278 -35.02 -21.19 5.59
N GLN A 279 -34.43 -21.85 4.60
CA GLN A 279 -33.46 -22.93 4.80
C GLN A 279 -32.04 -22.44 5.10
N LYS A 280 -31.77 -21.14 4.91
CA LYS A 280 -30.47 -20.50 5.22
C LYS A 280 -29.24 -21.21 4.60
N GLN A 281 -29.41 -21.89 3.46
CA GLN A 281 -28.30 -22.54 2.77
C GLN A 281 -27.49 -21.54 1.94
N ILE A 282 -28.18 -20.73 1.14
CA ILE A 282 -27.63 -19.64 0.34
C ILE A 282 -28.64 -18.50 0.26
N LYS A 283 -28.14 -17.31 -0.03
CA LYS A 283 -28.96 -16.15 -0.37
C LYS A 283 -28.93 -15.93 -1.88
N ILE A 284 -30.12 -15.75 -2.45
CA ILE A 284 -30.35 -15.39 -3.85
C ILE A 284 -30.77 -13.92 -3.89
N ASN A 285 -30.13 -13.12 -4.75
CA ASN A 285 -30.54 -11.76 -5.07
C ASN A 285 -31.74 -11.85 -6.03
N PRO A 286 -32.93 -11.31 -5.69
CA PRO A 286 -34.11 -11.37 -6.56
C PRO A 286 -34.24 -10.14 -7.48
N TYR A 287 -33.38 -9.13 -7.34
CA TYR A 287 -33.59 -7.80 -7.94
C TYR A 287 -33.12 -7.68 -9.40
N TYR A 288 -33.31 -8.72 -10.22
CA TYR A 288 -32.82 -8.76 -11.62
C TYR A 288 -33.43 -7.69 -12.53
N ALA A 289 -34.66 -7.26 -12.21
CA ALA A 289 -35.39 -6.24 -12.97
C ALA A 289 -34.99 -4.80 -12.59
N GLU A 290 -34.20 -4.61 -11.53
CA GLU A 290 -33.80 -3.29 -11.05
C GLU A 290 -32.50 -2.85 -11.77
N PRO A 291 -32.52 -1.77 -12.58
CA PRO A 291 -31.32 -1.34 -13.31
C PRO A 291 -30.14 -0.99 -12.39
N SER A 292 -30.41 -0.57 -11.16
CA SER A 292 -29.38 -0.24 -10.15
C SER A 292 -28.60 -1.45 -9.61
N GLU A 293 -29.03 -2.67 -9.96
CA GLU A 293 -28.39 -3.93 -9.62
C GLU A 293 -27.51 -4.48 -10.76
N TRP A 294 -27.54 -3.82 -11.92
CA TRP A 294 -26.64 -4.09 -13.03
C TRP A 294 -25.46 -3.14 -12.98
N VAL A 295 -24.27 -3.68 -13.22
CA VAL A 295 -23.02 -2.91 -13.28
C VAL A 295 -22.25 -3.24 -14.54
N PHE A 296 -21.50 -2.27 -15.07
CA PHE A 296 -20.49 -2.60 -16.06
C PHE A 296 -19.37 -3.41 -15.40
N ASN A 297 -18.86 -4.40 -16.13
CA ASN A 297 -17.74 -5.22 -15.72
C ASN A 297 -16.67 -5.13 -16.81
N ASN A 298 -15.53 -4.55 -16.44
CA ASN A 298 -14.35 -4.39 -17.30
C ASN A 298 -13.23 -5.25 -16.72
N ALA A 299 -12.82 -6.29 -17.44
CA ALA A 299 -11.78 -7.21 -16.98
C ALA A 299 -11.11 -7.92 -18.17
N GLY A 300 -9.79 -8.03 -18.13
CA GLY A 300 -9.00 -8.70 -19.17
C GLY A 300 -9.13 -8.06 -20.55
N GLY A 301 -9.43 -6.76 -20.61
CA GLY A 301 -9.71 -6.03 -21.85
C GLY A 301 -11.12 -6.22 -22.42
N ALA A 302 -11.94 -7.09 -21.81
CA ALA A 302 -13.34 -7.27 -22.17
C ALA A 302 -14.24 -6.33 -21.35
N MET A 303 -15.40 -5.99 -21.92
CA MET A 303 -16.43 -5.16 -21.30
C MET A 303 -17.80 -5.77 -21.50
N GLY A 304 -18.54 -5.92 -20.41
CA GLY A 304 -19.94 -6.37 -20.43
C GLY A 304 -20.75 -5.76 -19.30
N ALA A 305 -22.02 -6.17 -19.22
CA ALA A 305 -22.89 -5.90 -18.10
C ALA A 305 -23.01 -7.15 -17.23
N MET A 306 -23.01 -6.95 -15.92
CA MET A 306 -23.08 -8.00 -14.92
C MET A 306 -24.27 -7.76 -13.98
N TYR A 307 -25.03 -8.83 -13.71
CA TYR A 307 -26.00 -8.90 -12.63
C TYR A 307 -25.65 -10.06 -11.70
N LEU A 308 -25.56 -9.77 -10.40
CA LEU A 308 -25.11 -10.72 -9.39
C LEU A 308 -26.29 -11.43 -8.72
N ILE A 309 -26.47 -12.73 -9.02
CA ILE A 309 -27.52 -13.58 -8.44
C ILE A 309 -27.09 -14.06 -7.05
N HIS A 310 -25.83 -14.48 -6.90
CA HIS A 310 -25.27 -14.97 -5.64
C HIS A 310 -23.78 -14.63 -5.54
N ALA A 311 -23.30 -14.28 -4.34
CA ALA A 311 -21.88 -14.24 -4.03
C ALA A 311 -21.59 -14.67 -2.59
N SER A 312 -20.59 -15.52 -2.45
CA SER A 312 -19.97 -15.99 -1.22
C SER A 312 -18.44 -16.02 -1.39
N ILE A 313 -17.69 -16.36 -0.36
CA ILE A 313 -16.23 -16.56 -0.41
C ILE A 313 -15.88 -17.73 -1.32
N THR A 314 -16.76 -18.73 -1.45
CA THR A 314 -16.45 -19.95 -2.22
C THR A 314 -17.17 -20.11 -3.56
N GLU A 315 -18.27 -19.39 -3.78
CA GLU A 315 -19.08 -19.47 -5.00
C GLU A 315 -19.66 -18.11 -5.39
N TYR A 316 -19.77 -17.83 -6.69
CA TYR A 316 -20.68 -16.82 -7.22
C TYR A 316 -21.52 -17.37 -8.36
N LEU A 317 -22.67 -16.74 -8.58
CA LEU A 317 -23.50 -16.95 -9.75
C LEU A 317 -23.93 -15.58 -10.28
N ILE A 318 -23.64 -15.30 -11.54
CA ILE A 318 -23.96 -14.03 -12.18
C ILE A 318 -24.59 -14.25 -13.55
N ILE A 319 -25.25 -13.22 -14.06
CA ILE A 319 -25.51 -13.07 -15.49
C ILE A 319 -24.47 -12.10 -16.02
N PHE A 320 -23.72 -12.52 -17.03
CA PHE A 320 -22.74 -11.68 -17.70
C PHE A 320 -22.96 -11.73 -19.21
N GLY A 321 -22.84 -10.58 -19.87
CA GLY A 321 -22.99 -10.51 -21.31
C GLY A 321 -22.88 -9.10 -21.85
N THR A 322 -23.08 -8.97 -23.15
CA THR A 322 -23.10 -7.69 -23.84
C THR A 322 -23.97 -7.78 -25.08
N PRO A 323 -24.83 -6.77 -25.35
CA PRO A 323 -25.54 -6.71 -26.61
C PRO A 323 -24.62 -6.35 -27.78
N LEU A 324 -23.45 -5.74 -27.54
CA LEU A 324 -22.57 -5.19 -28.57
C LEU A 324 -21.45 -6.15 -29.01
N GLY A 325 -21.14 -7.13 -28.18
CA GLY A 325 -19.96 -8.00 -28.34
C GLY A 325 -18.71 -7.45 -27.64
N THR A 326 -17.84 -8.37 -27.21
CA THR A 326 -16.58 -8.05 -26.54
C THR A 326 -15.58 -9.21 -26.65
N GLU A 327 -14.29 -8.95 -26.47
CA GLU A 327 -13.25 -9.98 -26.44
C GLU A 327 -12.13 -9.60 -25.48
N GLY A 328 -11.45 -10.60 -24.95
CA GLY A 328 -10.37 -10.38 -23.99
C GLY A 328 -9.74 -11.67 -23.48
N HIS A 329 -8.94 -11.50 -22.44
CA HIS A 329 -8.31 -12.59 -21.70
C HIS A 329 -9.30 -13.17 -20.69
N THR A 330 -9.41 -14.50 -20.55
CA THR A 330 -10.34 -15.12 -19.58
C THR A 330 -9.94 -14.96 -18.12
N GLY A 331 -8.71 -14.51 -17.86
CA GLY A 331 -8.10 -14.54 -16.54
C GLY A 331 -7.46 -15.88 -16.22
N LEU A 332 -6.57 -15.88 -15.22
CA LEU A 332 -5.95 -17.09 -14.66
C LEU A 332 -6.49 -17.28 -13.24
N HIS A 333 -7.66 -17.91 -13.14
CA HIS A 333 -8.40 -17.96 -11.88
C HIS A 333 -8.03 -19.15 -11.00
N THR A 334 -8.17 -18.96 -9.69
CA THR A 334 -8.02 -20.02 -8.66
C THR A 334 -9.32 -20.81 -8.45
N ALA A 335 -10.32 -20.60 -9.29
CA ALA A 335 -11.63 -21.23 -9.30
C ALA A 335 -11.89 -21.90 -10.65
N ASP A 336 -12.80 -22.88 -10.65
CA ASP A 336 -13.44 -23.35 -11.88
C ASP A 336 -14.57 -22.40 -12.25
N ASP A 337 -14.72 -22.13 -13.55
CA ASP A 337 -15.72 -21.20 -14.07
C ASP A 337 -16.52 -21.84 -15.22
N TYR A 338 -17.83 -21.64 -15.22
CA TYR A 338 -18.79 -22.30 -16.09
C TYR A 338 -19.71 -21.25 -16.73
N PHE A 339 -19.52 -20.99 -18.01
CA PHE A 339 -20.37 -20.10 -18.80
C PHE A 339 -21.47 -20.91 -19.49
N ASN A 340 -22.68 -20.87 -18.94
CA ASN A 340 -23.86 -21.45 -19.58
C ASN A 340 -24.45 -20.43 -20.54
N ILE A 341 -24.29 -20.64 -21.84
CA ILE A 341 -24.70 -19.68 -22.87
C ILE A 341 -26.22 -19.64 -22.97
N LEU A 342 -26.81 -18.47 -22.74
CA LEU A 342 -28.26 -18.23 -22.80
C LEU A 342 -28.69 -17.70 -24.17
N THR A 343 -27.95 -16.71 -24.68
CA THR A 343 -28.20 -16.09 -25.99
C THR A 343 -26.88 -15.81 -26.69
N GLY A 344 -26.93 -15.66 -28.02
CA GLY A 344 -25.75 -15.37 -28.84
C GLY A 344 -24.69 -16.47 -28.79
N GLU A 345 -23.43 -16.11 -28.98
CA GLU A 345 -22.33 -17.07 -29.03
C GLU A 345 -21.11 -16.62 -28.26
N GLN A 346 -20.45 -17.56 -27.59
CA GLN A 346 -19.12 -17.37 -27.04
C GLN A 346 -18.11 -18.16 -27.88
N TRP A 347 -17.03 -17.50 -28.28
CA TRP A 347 -15.90 -18.14 -28.93
C TRP A 347 -14.69 -18.13 -27.99
N ALA A 348 -13.85 -19.15 -28.07
CA ALA A 348 -12.62 -19.21 -27.30
C ALA A 348 -11.52 -19.95 -28.07
N PHE A 349 -10.28 -19.68 -27.72
CA PHE A 349 -9.18 -20.54 -28.13
C PHE A 349 -8.03 -20.48 -27.11
N ARG A 350 -7.24 -21.55 -27.08
CA ARG A 350 -6.03 -21.64 -26.26
C ARG A 350 -4.81 -21.20 -27.08
N PRO A 351 -3.78 -20.61 -26.45
CA PRO A 351 -2.53 -20.33 -27.13
C PRO A 351 -2.01 -21.55 -27.92
N GLY A 352 -1.74 -21.36 -29.22
CA GLY A 352 -1.29 -22.41 -30.13
C GLY A 352 -2.39 -23.17 -30.88
N ALA A 353 -3.67 -23.01 -30.52
CA ALA A 353 -4.78 -23.53 -31.32
C ALA A 353 -4.96 -22.68 -32.60
N LEU A 354 -5.17 -23.35 -33.74
CA LEU A 354 -5.41 -22.69 -35.04
C LEU A 354 -6.91 -22.50 -35.35
N GLU A 355 -7.78 -23.19 -34.61
CA GLU A 355 -9.23 -23.16 -34.77
C GLU A 355 -9.88 -22.72 -33.46
N LYS A 356 -10.99 -21.99 -33.57
CA LYS A 356 -11.76 -21.54 -32.41
C LYS A 356 -12.74 -22.60 -31.93
N GLU A 357 -12.92 -22.66 -30.63
CA GLU A 357 -14.06 -23.29 -29.99
C GLU A 357 -15.27 -22.33 -30.11
N ARG A 358 -16.46 -22.86 -30.43
CA ARG A 358 -17.71 -22.09 -30.53
C ARG A 358 -18.77 -22.71 -29.62
N TYR A 359 -19.32 -21.90 -28.74
CA TYR A 359 -20.35 -22.24 -27.78
C TYR A 359 -21.62 -21.44 -28.08
N THR A 360 -22.73 -22.13 -28.33
CA THR A 360 -24.04 -21.57 -28.69
C THR A 360 -25.04 -21.76 -27.54
N PRO A 361 -26.26 -21.19 -27.61
CA PRO A 361 -27.24 -21.31 -26.53
C PRO A 361 -27.49 -22.76 -26.12
N GLY A 362 -27.51 -23.00 -24.81
CA GLY A 362 -27.67 -24.33 -24.21
C GLY A 362 -26.37 -25.14 -24.08
N MET A 363 -25.23 -24.62 -24.57
CA MET A 363 -23.90 -25.18 -24.31
C MET A 363 -23.27 -24.55 -23.06
N VAL A 364 -22.29 -25.25 -22.47
CA VAL A 364 -21.46 -24.73 -21.37
C VAL A 364 -20.00 -24.66 -21.81
N HIS A 365 -19.38 -23.49 -21.64
CA HIS A 365 -17.94 -23.34 -21.72
C HIS A 365 -17.35 -23.42 -20.31
N HIS A 366 -16.69 -24.55 -20.01
CA HIS A 366 -15.96 -24.74 -18.76
C HIS A 366 -14.52 -24.26 -18.91
N LEU A 367 -14.11 -23.35 -18.03
CA LEU A 367 -12.75 -22.89 -17.84
C LEU A 367 -12.20 -23.53 -16.56
N PRO A 368 -11.36 -24.57 -16.67
CA PRO A 368 -10.74 -25.18 -15.52
C PRO A 368 -9.84 -24.20 -14.78
N ARG A 369 -9.80 -24.34 -13.46
CA ARG A 369 -8.87 -23.59 -12.60
C ARG A 369 -7.45 -23.59 -13.15
N GLY A 370 -6.80 -22.42 -13.10
CA GLY A 370 -5.40 -22.25 -13.49
C GLY A 370 -5.16 -22.38 -15.00
N THR A 371 -6.21 -22.27 -15.81
CA THR A 371 -6.10 -22.19 -17.26
C THR A 371 -6.47 -20.79 -17.74
N ALA A 372 -5.99 -20.43 -18.93
CA ALA A 372 -6.33 -19.18 -19.60
C ALA A 372 -6.61 -19.42 -21.08
N LYS A 373 -7.50 -18.62 -21.64
CA LYS A 373 -7.86 -18.55 -23.06
C LYS A 373 -8.01 -17.09 -23.47
N GLN A 374 -7.98 -16.83 -24.78
CA GLN A 374 -8.70 -15.69 -25.30
C GLN A 374 -10.15 -16.10 -25.48
N TYR A 375 -11.09 -15.22 -25.14
CA TYR A 375 -12.50 -15.43 -25.39
C TYR A 375 -13.12 -14.21 -26.07
N LYS A 376 -14.24 -14.44 -26.73
CA LYS A 376 -15.10 -13.43 -27.32
C LYS A 376 -16.54 -13.78 -27.00
N MET A 377 -17.25 -12.88 -26.34
CA MET A 377 -18.71 -12.88 -26.38
C MET A 377 -19.12 -12.14 -27.64
N HIS A 378 -19.70 -12.85 -28.61
CA HIS A 378 -20.13 -12.26 -29.87
C HIS A 378 -21.34 -11.35 -29.65
N GLU A 379 -21.80 -10.68 -30.71
CA GLU A 379 -22.94 -9.75 -30.63
C GLU A 379 -24.18 -10.42 -30.01
N GLY A 380 -24.84 -9.73 -29.08
CA GLY A 380 -26.02 -10.26 -28.38
C GLY A 380 -25.78 -11.41 -27.40
N CYS A 381 -24.54 -11.69 -27.02
CA CYS A 381 -24.21 -12.84 -26.16
C CYS A 381 -24.43 -12.54 -24.67
N PHE A 382 -25.21 -13.40 -24.01
CA PHE A 382 -25.37 -13.43 -22.54
C PHE A 382 -25.24 -14.86 -22.03
N ALA A 383 -24.62 -15.02 -20.87
CA ALA A 383 -24.43 -16.29 -20.19
C ALA A 383 -24.78 -16.20 -18.72
N MET A 384 -25.25 -17.31 -18.15
CA MET A 384 -25.22 -17.53 -16.71
C MET A 384 -23.86 -18.12 -16.36
N GLU A 385 -23.08 -17.34 -15.61
CA GLU A 385 -21.72 -17.67 -15.23
C GLU A 385 -21.67 -18.11 -13.77
N TYR A 386 -21.16 -19.31 -13.55
CA TYR A 386 -20.99 -19.91 -12.23
C TYR A 386 -19.52 -20.17 -11.98
N ALA A 387 -18.99 -19.62 -10.89
CA ALA A 387 -17.65 -19.98 -10.43
C ALA A 387 -17.67 -20.61 -9.05
N ARG A 388 -16.78 -21.58 -8.85
CA ARG A 388 -16.55 -22.26 -7.57
C ARG A 388 -15.07 -22.40 -7.27
N GLY A 389 -14.65 -21.96 -6.09
CA GLY A 389 -13.23 -21.83 -5.75
C GLY A 389 -13.03 -20.91 -4.56
N TRP A 390 -12.00 -20.07 -4.60
CA TRP A 390 -11.79 -18.99 -3.64
C TRP A 390 -12.07 -17.65 -4.35
N ILE A 391 -13.33 -17.22 -4.34
CA ILE A 391 -13.84 -16.09 -5.13
C ILE A 391 -13.10 -14.77 -4.85
N PRO A 392 -12.74 -14.39 -3.61
CA PRO A 392 -12.03 -13.14 -3.37
C PRO A 392 -10.69 -13.03 -4.11
N LEU A 393 -10.06 -14.17 -4.44
CA LEU A 393 -8.81 -14.19 -5.19
C LEU A 393 -9.00 -13.90 -6.69
N MET A 394 -10.24 -13.96 -7.20
CA MET A 394 -10.58 -13.58 -8.57
C MET A 394 -10.80 -12.07 -8.70
N MET A 395 -11.19 -11.38 -7.63
CA MET A 395 -11.56 -9.95 -7.66
C MET A 395 -10.48 -9.02 -8.20
N PRO A 396 -9.17 -9.21 -7.92
CA PRO A 396 -8.14 -8.34 -8.51
C PRO A 396 -8.22 -8.30 -10.04
N PHE A 397 -8.44 -9.45 -10.69
CA PHE A 397 -8.62 -9.49 -12.14
C PHE A 397 -9.90 -8.76 -12.58
N GLY A 398 -11.01 -8.96 -11.88
CA GLY A 398 -12.29 -8.32 -12.19
C GLY A 398 -12.35 -6.80 -11.94
N LEU A 399 -11.35 -6.22 -11.26
CA LEU A 399 -11.36 -4.80 -10.87
C LEU A 399 -10.16 -4.02 -11.41
N ILE A 400 -9.05 -4.67 -11.79
CA ILE A 400 -7.82 -3.97 -12.15
C ILE A 400 -8.00 -3.04 -13.35
N ASP A 401 -8.76 -3.44 -14.37
CA ASP A 401 -9.02 -2.60 -15.55
C ASP A 401 -9.82 -1.33 -15.19
N ILE A 402 -10.59 -1.34 -14.10
CA ILE A 402 -11.22 -0.10 -13.60
C ILE A 402 -10.15 0.85 -13.09
N PHE A 403 -9.13 0.36 -12.39
CA PHE A 403 -8.04 1.19 -11.87
C PHE A 403 -7.00 1.58 -12.93
N SER A 404 -6.76 0.74 -13.94
CA SER A 404 -5.69 0.95 -14.93
C SER A 404 -6.18 1.39 -16.31
N SER A 405 -7.49 1.38 -16.56
CA SER A 405 -8.06 1.74 -17.87
C SER A 405 -9.23 2.73 -17.75
N THR A 406 -10.37 2.32 -17.21
CA THR A 406 -11.60 3.13 -17.34
C THR A 406 -11.71 4.25 -16.31
N LEU A 407 -11.12 4.08 -15.12
CA LEU A 407 -11.24 4.98 -13.97
C LEU A 407 -12.71 5.24 -13.56
N ASP A 408 -13.61 4.31 -13.87
CA ASP A 408 -15.04 4.41 -13.55
C ASP A 408 -15.30 4.09 -12.06
N LEU A 409 -15.00 5.06 -11.20
CA LEU A 409 -15.18 4.97 -9.76
C LEU A 409 -16.65 4.78 -9.33
N PRO A 410 -17.65 5.40 -9.99
CA PRO A 410 -19.06 5.07 -9.73
C PRO A 410 -19.36 3.57 -9.92
N THR A 411 -18.96 2.98 -11.04
CA THR A 411 -19.14 1.54 -11.28
C THR A 411 -18.42 0.70 -10.23
N LEU A 412 -17.18 1.06 -9.87
CA LEU A 412 -16.45 0.40 -8.78
C LEU A 412 -17.24 0.40 -7.47
N TYR A 413 -17.81 1.55 -7.08
CA TYR A 413 -18.62 1.65 -5.87
C TYR A 413 -19.83 0.73 -5.93
N HIS A 414 -20.57 0.71 -7.04
CA HIS A 414 -21.73 -0.17 -7.19
C HIS A 414 -21.33 -1.65 -7.13
N THR A 415 -20.26 -2.05 -7.82
CA THR A 415 -19.73 -3.42 -7.81
C THR A 415 -19.33 -3.86 -6.40
N VAL A 416 -18.56 -3.04 -5.67
CA VAL A 416 -18.14 -3.34 -4.29
C VAL A 416 -19.34 -3.39 -3.34
N ARG A 417 -20.28 -2.43 -3.44
CA ARG A 417 -21.48 -2.37 -2.60
C ARG A 417 -22.36 -3.61 -2.78
N ILE A 418 -22.65 -4.01 -4.03
CA ILE A 418 -23.51 -5.16 -4.34
C ILE A 418 -22.82 -6.45 -3.91
N THR A 419 -21.57 -6.66 -4.33
CA THR A 419 -20.79 -7.86 -3.99
C THR A 419 -20.63 -8.00 -2.47
N GLY A 420 -20.29 -6.91 -1.78
CA GLY A 420 -20.17 -6.88 -0.33
C GLY A 420 -21.50 -7.18 0.37
N ARG A 421 -22.62 -6.59 -0.08
CA ARG A 421 -23.97 -6.88 0.45
C ARG A 421 -24.32 -8.36 0.33
N GLU A 422 -24.05 -9.00 -0.81
CA GLU A 422 -24.37 -10.42 -1.01
C GLU A 422 -23.40 -11.35 -0.26
N MET A 423 -22.09 -11.08 -0.29
CA MET A 423 -21.11 -11.87 0.45
C MET A 423 -21.34 -11.81 1.97
N LEU A 424 -21.54 -10.61 2.53
CA LEU A 424 -21.84 -10.45 3.96
C LEU A 424 -23.17 -11.11 4.32
N GLY A 425 -24.19 -11.01 3.46
CA GLY A 425 -25.47 -11.68 3.65
C GLY A 425 -25.34 -13.20 3.74
N ASN A 426 -24.52 -13.80 2.88
CA ASN A 426 -24.23 -15.25 2.92
C ASN A 426 -23.42 -15.64 4.16
N LEU A 427 -22.42 -14.85 4.55
CA LEU A 427 -21.64 -15.09 5.76
C LEU A 427 -22.51 -15.09 7.03
N LEU A 428 -23.50 -14.18 7.12
CA LEU A 428 -24.42 -14.08 8.26
C LEU A 428 -25.33 -15.32 8.42
N ILE A 429 -25.55 -16.08 7.35
CA ILE A 429 -26.30 -17.35 7.40
C ILE A 429 -25.38 -18.58 7.47
N GLY A 430 -24.07 -18.38 7.58
CA GLY A 430 -23.07 -19.45 7.69
C GLY A 430 -22.62 -20.02 6.35
N LYS A 431 -23.04 -19.43 5.22
CA LYS A 431 -22.50 -19.78 3.90
C LYS A 431 -21.15 -19.08 3.72
N ILE A 432 -20.11 -19.91 3.64
CA ILE A 432 -18.75 -19.45 3.34
C ILE A 432 -18.62 -19.26 1.85
#